data_AF-A0A4Q5NMB8-F1
#
_entry.id   AF-A0A4Q5NMB8-F1
#
_cell.length_a   1.000
_cell.length_b   1.000
_cell.length_c   1.000
_cell.angle_alpha   90.00
_cell.angle_beta   90.00
_cell.angle_gamma   90.00
#
_symmetry.space_group_name_H-M   'P 1'
#
loop_
_entity.id
_entity.type
_entity.pdbx_description
1 polymer ?
#
loop_
_entity_poly.entity_id
_entity_poly.type
_entity_poly.pdbx_seq_one_letter_code
_entity_poly.pdbx_strand_id
1 'polypeptide(L)'
;MLSIQPTATPGATEEERREEFTKLWLQIRLQVIAICRRSFRDAADSEDVLGRIALRAWRGFATFRGDSSFSTWVISIAKREIARTHAREDARHQREVSLEVVAETAPERLPSHSDKTNTSLGTPAAPNALATLVKKAVASEEISDIEARVILARIAQPTLNWSELGSQLGMDGTACAVAHCRAIPKFRVFLFLRHPQFLGGTEAIEEAFATTQSDARDPLSAVEAETFRSVVLERRAAYRKPGWRLALRAACGKVVKNLPLP
;
A
#
# COMPACT_ATOMS: atom_id res chain seq x y z
N MET A 1 -11.68 36.59 20.33
CA MET A 1 -10.84 36.07 19.23
C MET A 1 -11.17 36.94 18.01
N LEU A 2 -10.26 37.84 17.62
CA LEU A 2 -10.53 38.88 16.61
C LEU A 2 -10.75 38.24 15.22
N SER A 3 -11.97 38.35 14.71
CA SER A 3 -12.35 37.97 13.35
C SER A 3 -11.88 39.07 12.40
N ILE A 4 -10.68 38.95 11.85
CA ILE A 4 -10.19 39.84 10.79
C ILE A 4 -10.73 39.27 9.47
N GLN A 5 -11.76 39.91 8.95
CA GLN A 5 -12.36 39.59 7.66
C GLN A 5 -11.64 40.38 6.56
N PRO A 6 -11.44 39.80 5.36
CA PRO A 6 -10.92 40.56 4.25
C PRO A 6 -11.95 41.59 3.81
N THR A 7 -11.54 42.86 3.76
CA THR A 7 -12.34 43.90 3.11
C THR A 7 -11.98 43.88 1.64
N ALA A 8 -12.65 43.03 0.87
CA ALA A 8 -12.48 43.00 -0.58
C ALA A 8 -13.06 44.30 -1.17
N THR A 9 -12.24 45.34 -1.24
CA THR A 9 -12.56 46.58 -1.94
C THR A 9 -12.58 46.28 -3.44
N PRO A 10 -13.72 46.45 -4.15
CA PRO A 10 -13.77 46.25 -5.59
C PRO A 10 -12.85 47.28 -6.27
N GLY A 11 -11.74 46.82 -6.86
CA GLY A 11 -10.73 47.69 -7.49
C GLY A 11 -9.34 47.65 -6.85
N ALA A 12 -9.11 46.83 -5.80
CA ALA A 12 -7.78 46.67 -5.20
C ALA A 12 -6.75 46.21 -6.24
N THR A 13 -5.61 46.89 -6.27
CA THR A 13 -4.46 46.55 -7.10
C THR A 13 -3.87 45.19 -6.69
N GLU A 14 -3.16 44.54 -7.61
CA GLU A 14 -2.47 43.26 -7.33
C GLU A 14 -1.51 43.37 -6.13
N GLU A 15 -0.90 44.54 -5.96
CA GLU A 15 -0.01 44.91 -4.85
C GLU A 15 -0.76 44.88 -3.51
N GLU A 16 -1.90 45.58 -3.40
CA GLU A 16 -2.73 45.63 -2.19
C GLU A 16 -3.25 44.24 -1.81
N ARG A 17 -3.69 43.45 -2.80
CA ARG A 17 -4.12 42.07 -2.57
C ARG A 17 -2.99 41.21 -2.02
N ARG A 18 -1.77 41.41 -2.52
CA ARG A 18 -0.58 40.69 -2.06
C ARG A 18 -0.22 41.07 -0.64
N GLU A 19 -0.31 42.35 -0.29
CA GLU A 19 -0.06 42.82 1.08
C GLU A 19 -1.08 42.26 2.07
N GLU A 20 -2.38 42.30 1.73
CA GLU A 20 -3.44 41.76 2.58
C GLU A 20 -3.28 40.24 2.79
N PHE A 21 -3.04 39.50 1.70
CA PHE A 21 -2.76 38.07 1.81
C PHE A 21 -1.54 37.80 2.69
N THR A 22 -0.45 38.56 2.50
CA THR A 22 0.79 38.39 3.27
C THR A 22 0.52 38.60 4.76
N LYS A 23 -0.23 39.65 5.12
CA LYS A 23 -0.61 39.94 6.49
C LYS A 23 -1.41 38.79 7.12
N LEU A 24 -2.43 38.29 6.43
CA LEU A 24 -3.27 37.18 6.92
C LEU A 24 -2.50 35.85 6.97
N TRP A 25 -1.66 35.58 5.97
CA TRP A 25 -0.82 34.38 5.91
C TRP A 25 0.19 34.33 7.06
N LEU A 26 0.85 35.45 7.38
CA LEU A 26 1.81 35.52 8.47
C LEU A 26 1.19 35.16 9.83
N GLN A 27 -0.09 35.48 10.04
CA GLN A 27 -0.82 35.15 11.26
C GLN A 27 -1.07 33.64 11.43
N ILE A 28 -1.30 32.91 10.33
CA ILE A 28 -1.63 31.47 10.37
C ILE A 28 -0.45 30.55 10.02
N ARG A 29 0.60 31.08 9.39
CA ARG A 29 1.76 30.34 8.87
C ARG A 29 2.34 29.32 9.86
N LEU A 30 2.55 29.72 11.13
CA LEU A 30 3.17 28.84 12.12
C LEU A 30 2.28 27.65 12.47
N GLN A 31 0.96 27.86 12.48
CA GLN A 31 0.00 26.78 12.68
C GLN A 31 -0.02 25.83 11.50
N VAL A 32 0.04 26.33 10.26
CA VAL A 32 0.14 25.49 9.05
C VAL A 32 1.42 24.68 9.06
N ILE A 33 2.57 25.29 9.40
CA ILE A 33 3.85 24.59 9.55
C ILE A 33 3.73 23.46 10.58
N ALA A 34 3.14 23.74 11.75
CA ALA A 34 2.95 22.72 12.79
C ALA A 34 2.02 21.58 12.33
N ILE A 35 1.01 21.87 11.51
CA ILE A 35 0.14 20.84 10.92
C ILE A 35 0.94 19.98 9.91
N CYS A 36 1.70 20.57 9.01
CA CYS A 36 2.53 19.83 8.05
C CYS A 36 3.57 18.95 8.77
N ARG A 37 4.31 19.51 9.73
CA ARG A 37 5.32 18.78 10.51
C ARG A 37 4.75 17.62 11.33
N ARG A 38 3.49 17.69 11.77
CA ARG A 38 2.82 16.57 12.43
C ARG A 38 2.32 15.50 11.46
N SER A 39 2.13 15.86 10.20
CA SER A 39 1.57 14.98 9.17
C SER A 39 2.66 14.20 8.42
N PHE A 40 3.87 14.75 8.31
CA PHE A 40 5.00 14.13 7.59
C PHE A 40 6.19 13.87 8.51
N ARG A 41 6.90 12.76 8.28
CA ARG A 41 8.12 12.40 9.02
C ARG A 41 9.38 13.04 8.42
N ASP A 42 9.40 13.22 7.10
CA ASP A 42 10.49 13.90 6.39
C ASP A 42 10.26 15.43 6.42
N ALA A 43 11.32 16.17 6.73
CA ALA A 43 11.30 17.62 6.68
C ALA A 43 11.09 18.14 5.25
N ALA A 44 11.64 17.47 4.24
CA ALA A 44 11.51 17.86 2.84
C ALA A 44 10.04 17.78 2.36
N ASP A 45 9.34 16.68 2.68
CA ASP A 45 7.92 16.50 2.32
C ASP A 45 7.02 17.52 3.03
N SER A 46 7.32 17.82 4.31
CA SER A 46 6.61 18.85 5.06
C SER A 46 6.77 20.23 4.40
N GLU A 47 7.96 20.58 3.92
CA GLU A 47 8.25 21.85 3.27
C GLU A 47 7.60 21.97 1.89
N ASP A 48 7.63 20.90 1.08
CA ASP A 48 6.96 20.86 -0.21
C ASP A 48 5.43 21.06 -0.06
N VAL A 49 4.82 20.34 0.88
CA VAL A 49 3.38 20.47 1.16
C VAL A 49 3.03 21.87 1.66
N LEU A 50 3.85 22.46 2.54
CA LEU A 50 3.67 23.84 2.98
C LEU A 50 3.69 24.82 1.79
N GLY A 51 4.64 24.66 0.88
CA GLY A 51 4.73 25.46 -0.34
C GLY A 51 3.47 25.34 -1.21
N ARG A 52 2.97 24.12 -1.41
CA ARG A 52 1.71 23.89 -2.17
C ARG A 52 0.49 24.54 -1.51
N ILE A 53 0.39 24.49 -0.18
CA ILE A 53 -0.70 25.13 0.56
C ILE A 53 -0.65 26.64 0.37
N ALA A 54 0.53 27.26 0.51
CA ALA A 54 0.71 28.70 0.32
C ALA A 54 0.32 29.13 -1.10
N LEU A 55 0.76 28.40 -2.12
CA LEU A 55 0.44 28.68 -3.53
C LEU A 55 -1.06 28.53 -3.82
N ARG A 56 -1.72 27.51 -3.28
CA ARG A 56 -3.18 27.35 -3.45
C ARG A 56 -3.96 28.41 -2.70
N ALA A 57 -3.53 28.76 -1.50
CA ALA A 57 -4.15 29.83 -0.73
C ALA A 57 -4.04 31.16 -1.49
N TRP A 58 -2.88 31.50 -2.06
CA TRP A 58 -2.71 32.69 -2.88
C TRP A 58 -3.64 32.70 -4.11
N ARG A 59 -3.64 31.61 -4.89
CA ARG A 59 -4.49 31.49 -6.09
C ARG A 59 -5.98 31.55 -5.77
N GLY A 60 -6.40 31.00 -4.62
CA GLY A 60 -7.79 31.01 -4.18
C GLY A 60 -8.22 32.32 -3.53
N PHE A 61 -7.27 33.16 -3.10
CA PHE A 61 -7.55 34.35 -2.29
C PHE A 61 -8.41 35.36 -3.05
N ALA A 62 -8.20 35.52 -4.35
CA ALA A 62 -9.00 36.39 -5.21
C ALA A 62 -10.50 36.03 -5.23
N THR A 63 -10.84 34.77 -4.95
CA THR A 63 -12.22 34.26 -4.94
C THR A 63 -12.75 33.97 -3.54
N PHE A 64 -11.98 34.30 -2.50
CA PHE A 64 -12.35 34.03 -1.13
C PHE A 64 -13.43 35.00 -0.66
N ARG A 65 -14.63 34.48 -0.43
CA ARG A 65 -15.83 35.28 -0.14
C ARG A 65 -15.95 35.77 1.31
N GLY A 66 -15.11 35.27 2.22
CA GLY A 66 -15.18 35.64 3.65
C GLY A 66 -16.27 34.94 4.46
N ASP A 67 -17.00 33.97 3.89
CA ASP A 67 -18.03 33.19 4.62
C ASP A 67 -17.49 32.41 5.83
N SER A 68 -16.17 32.28 5.95
CA SER A 68 -15.46 31.69 7.08
C SER A 68 -14.21 32.51 7.38
N SER A 69 -13.57 32.30 8.54
CA SER A 69 -12.27 32.95 8.80
C SER A 69 -11.22 32.48 7.79
N PHE A 70 -10.29 33.37 7.42
CA PHE A 70 -9.15 33.03 6.56
C PHE A 70 -8.38 31.82 7.09
N SER A 71 -8.17 31.74 8.41
CA SER A 71 -7.53 30.62 9.08
C SER A 71 -8.26 29.29 8.85
N THR A 72 -9.58 29.27 9.05
CA THR A 72 -10.41 28.08 8.80
C THR A 72 -10.32 27.63 7.34
N TRP A 73 -10.39 28.59 6.42
CA TRP A 73 -10.28 28.34 4.99
C TRP A 73 -8.92 27.75 4.61
N VAL A 74 -7.81 28.35 5.07
CA VAL A 74 -6.45 27.84 4.83
C VAL A 74 -6.24 26.46 5.47
N ILE A 75 -6.75 26.21 6.68
CA ILE A 75 -6.67 24.89 7.31
C ILE A 75 -7.42 23.84 6.47
N SER A 76 -8.54 24.20 5.84
CA SER A 76 -9.26 23.29 4.93
C SER A 76 -8.42 22.94 3.69
N ILE A 77 -7.68 23.92 3.13
CA ILE A 77 -6.74 23.70 2.04
C ILE A 77 -5.61 22.77 2.51
N ALA A 78 -5.04 23.03 3.69
CA ALA A 78 -3.99 22.20 4.28
C ALA A 78 -4.41 20.74 4.42
N LYS A 79 -5.58 20.48 5.01
CA LYS A 79 -6.12 19.12 5.14
C LYS A 79 -6.26 18.41 3.79
N ARG A 80 -6.75 19.13 2.77
CA ARG A 80 -6.90 18.58 1.40
C ARG A 80 -5.55 18.30 0.75
N GLU A 81 -4.54 19.16 0.92
CA GLU A 81 -3.19 18.91 0.38
C GLU A 81 -2.49 17.76 1.09
N ILE A 82 -2.63 17.64 2.40
CA ILE A 82 -2.06 16.55 3.18
C ILE A 82 -2.68 15.22 2.74
N ALA A 83 -4.01 15.15 2.68
CA ALA A 83 -4.72 13.95 2.20
C ALA A 83 -4.30 13.56 0.77
N ARG A 84 -4.16 14.54 -0.13
CA ARG A 84 -3.66 14.28 -1.49
C ARG A 84 -2.22 13.75 -1.53
N THR A 85 -1.37 14.21 -0.62
CA THR A 85 0.03 13.81 -0.56
C THR A 85 0.13 12.38 -0.05
N HIS A 86 -0.56 12.04 1.04
CA HIS A 86 -0.64 10.66 1.52
C HIS A 86 -1.28 9.72 0.48
N ALA A 87 -2.35 10.12 -0.21
CA ALA A 87 -2.92 9.29 -1.27
C ALA A 87 -1.94 9.03 -2.43
N ARG A 88 -1.05 9.99 -2.74
CA ARG A 88 0.01 9.82 -3.75
C ARG A 88 1.13 8.95 -3.24
N GLU A 89 1.55 9.11 -1.99
CA GLU A 89 2.52 8.23 -1.33
C GLU A 89 2.00 6.80 -1.29
N ASP A 90 0.76 6.59 -0.84
CA ASP A 90 0.11 5.28 -0.83
C ASP A 90 0.02 4.70 -2.25
N ALA A 91 -0.38 5.50 -3.24
CA ALA A 91 -0.40 5.06 -4.64
C ALA A 91 1.01 4.78 -5.19
N ARG A 92 2.03 5.52 -4.74
CA ARG A 92 3.44 5.32 -5.10
C ARG A 92 3.97 4.05 -4.44
N HIS A 93 3.73 3.83 -3.16
CA HIS A 93 4.02 2.58 -2.46
C HIS A 93 3.25 1.38 -3.05
N GLN A 94 2.07 1.61 -3.63
CA GLN A 94 1.36 0.60 -4.42
C GLN A 94 1.96 0.39 -5.81
N ARG A 95 2.62 1.39 -6.41
CA ARG A 95 3.24 1.36 -7.76
C ARG A 95 4.72 1.04 -7.78
N GLU A 96 5.43 1.21 -6.68
CA GLU A 96 6.81 0.80 -6.50
C GLU A 96 6.79 -0.64 -6.01
N VAL A 97 7.17 -1.57 -6.89
CA VAL A 97 7.48 -2.93 -6.43
C VAL A 97 8.71 -2.78 -5.55
N SER A 98 8.59 -2.98 -4.23
CA SER A 98 9.77 -3.08 -3.38
C SER A 98 10.68 -4.18 -3.96
N LEU A 99 11.97 -3.91 -4.14
CA LEU A 99 12.93 -4.85 -4.73
C LEU A 99 12.94 -6.21 -3.97
N GLU A 100 12.60 -6.21 -2.69
CA GLU A 100 12.42 -7.43 -1.88
C GLU A 100 11.18 -8.27 -2.28
N VAL A 101 10.11 -7.67 -2.81
CA VAL A 101 8.93 -8.41 -3.32
C VAL A 101 9.25 -9.09 -4.65
N VAL A 102 10.17 -8.52 -5.44
CA VAL A 102 10.73 -9.20 -6.61
C VAL A 102 11.53 -10.42 -6.17
N ALA A 103 12.33 -10.36 -5.11
CA ALA A 103 13.11 -11.53 -4.65
C ALA A 103 12.25 -12.72 -4.20
N GLU A 104 11.06 -12.47 -3.64
CA GLU A 104 10.17 -13.52 -3.14
C GLU A 104 9.31 -14.19 -4.23
N THR A 105 9.16 -13.54 -5.39
CA THR A 105 8.30 -14.00 -6.51
C THR A 105 9.01 -14.06 -7.86
N ALA A 106 10.26 -13.61 -7.94
CA ALA A 106 11.11 -13.81 -9.10
C ALA A 106 11.48 -15.29 -9.14
N PRO A 107 11.17 -16.00 -10.22
CA PRO A 107 11.85 -17.25 -10.47
C PRO A 107 13.36 -16.94 -10.49
N GLU A 108 14.16 -17.76 -9.81
CA GLU A 108 15.62 -17.60 -9.68
C GLU A 108 16.34 -17.53 -11.05
N ARG A 109 15.62 -17.86 -12.12
CA ARG A 109 15.92 -17.47 -13.50
C ARG A 109 14.65 -16.94 -14.16
N LEU A 110 14.77 -15.84 -14.90
CA LEU A 110 13.80 -15.53 -15.96
C LEU A 110 13.69 -16.76 -16.87
N PRO A 111 12.48 -17.28 -17.19
CA PRO A 111 12.36 -18.46 -18.01
C PRO A 111 12.98 -18.20 -19.38
N SER A 112 14.12 -18.85 -19.65
CA SER A 112 14.57 -19.06 -21.02
C SER A 112 13.56 -19.99 -21.69
N HIS A 113 13.13 -19.62 -22.90
CA HIS A 113 12.25 -20.45 -23.72
C HIS A 113 12.86 -21.85 -23.90
N SER A 114 12.33 -22.85 -23.20
CA SER A 114 12.29 -24.26 -23.62
C SER A 114 11.51 -25.11 -22.61
N ASP A 115 10.29 -25.43 -23.02
CA ASP A 115 9.62 -26.73 -22.96
C ASP A 115 10.05 -27.84 -21.98
N LYS A 116 9.00 -28.39 -21.33
CA LYS A 116 8.78 -29.75 -20.77
C LYS A 116 9.35 -30.09 -19.38
N THR A 117 8.46 -30.36 -18.43
CA THR A 117 7.96 -31.72 -18.12
C THR A 117 6.99 -31.71 -16.92
N ASN A 118 6.02 -32.63 -16.98
CA ASN A 118 5.01 -32.91 -15.96
C ASN A 118 5.60 -33.29 -14.60
N THR A 119 4.95 -32.84 -13.53
CA THR A 119 4.67 -33.69 -12.36
C THR A 119 3.22 -33.43 -11.95
N SER A 120 2.45 -34.52 -11.93
CA SER A 120 1.04 -34.58 -11.60
C SER A 120 0.85 -35.22 -10.21
N LEU A 121 -0.34 -34.99 -9.66
CA LEU A 121 -1.04 -35.72 -8.59
C LEU A 121 -0.89 -35.24 -7.15
N GLY A 122 -1.78 -34.29 -6.80
CA GLY A 122 -2.40 -34.14 -5.49
C GLY A 122 -3.90 -33.83 -5.69
N THR A 123 -4.77 -34.58 -5.01
CA THR A 123 -6.26 -34.58 -5.06
C THR A 123 -6.92 -33.19 -5.18
N PRO A 124 -8.02 -33.01 -5.94
CA PRO A 124 -8.60 -31.69 -6.20
C PRO A 124 -9.32 -31.15 -4.96
N ALA A 125 -8.64 -30.34 -4.15
CA ALA A 125 -9.33 -29.33 -3.37
C ALA A 125 -9.99 -28.37 -4.37
N ALA A 126 -11.32 -28.39 -4.44
CA ALA A 126 -12.10 -27.84 -5.54
C ALA A 126 -11.59 -26.46 -6.01
N PRO A 127 -11.36 -26.23 -7.32
CA PRO A 127 -10.96 -24.91 -7.86
C PRO A 127 -11.87 -23.75 -7.40
N ASN A 128 -13.10 -24.08 -6.97
CA ASN A 128 -14.06 -23.14 -6.39
C ASN A 128 -13.70 -22.62 -4.99
N ALA A 129 -12.93 -23.35 -4.19
CA ALA A 129 -12.59 -22.94 -2.82
C ALA A 129 -11.60 -21.76 -2.84
N LEU A 130 -10.52 -21.87 -3.62
CA LEU A 130 -9.53 -20.81 -3.75
C LEU A 130 -10.12 -19.57 -4.42
N ALA A 131 -10.98 -19.75 -5.43
CA ALA A 131 -11.70 -18.64 -6.05
C ALA A 131 -12.62 -17.90 -5.06
N THR A 132 -13.25 -18.63 -4.15
CA THR A 132 -14.07 -18.04 -3.08
C THR A 132 -13.21 -17.26 -2.09
N LEU A 133 -12.02 -17.74 -1.75
CA LEU A 133 -11.08 -17.02 -0.87
C LEU A 133 -10.58 -15.72 -1.51
N VAL A 134 -10.30 -15.73 -2.82
CA VAL A 134 -9.92 -14.51 -3.54
C VAL A 134 -11.04 -13.46 -3.47
N LYS A 135 -12.30 -13.87 -3.68
CA LYS A 135 -13.46 -12.97 -3.54
C LYS A 135 -13.59 -12.42 -2.11
N LYS A 136 -13.35 -13.24 -1.08
CA LYS A 136 -13.34 -12.77 0.31
C LYS A 136 -12.22 -11.77 0.58
N ALA A 137 -11.04 -11.96 -0.01
CA ALA A 137 -9.91 -11.05 0.13
C ALA A 137 -10.19 -9.68 -0.52
N VAL A 138 -10.91 -9.64 -1.64
CA VAL A 138 -11.40 -8.38 -2.24
C VAL A 138 -12.43 -7.70 -1.32
N ALA A 139 -13.38 -8.47 -0.79
CA ALA A 139 -14.42 -7.93 0.11
C ALA A 139 -13.85 -7.38 1.44
N SER A 140 -12.67 -7.86 1.86
CA SER A 140 -11.94 -7.32 3.01
C SER A 140 -10.93 -6.22 2.64
N GLU A 141 -10.92 -5.76 1.38
CA GLU A 141 -10.01 -4.72 0.86
C GLU A 141 -8.52 -5.06 0.98
N GLU A 142 -8.16 -6.35 1.08
CA GLU A 142 -6.76 -6.79 1.23
C GLU A 142 -6.05 -6.87 -0.14
N ILE A 143 -6.82 -7.13 -1.20
CA ILE A 143 -6.37 -7.13 -2.59
C ILE A 143 -7.38 -6.36 -3.45
N SER A 144 -6.90 -5.71 -4.51
CA SER A 144 -7.76 -5.00 -5.47
C SER A 144 -8.45 -5.97 -6.44
N ASP A 145 -9.51 -5.50 -7.11
CA ASP A 145 -10.20 -6.26 -8.16
C ASP A 145 -9.28 -6.69 -9.30
N ILE A 146 -8.34 -5.82 -9.69
CA ILE A 146 -7.35 -6.13 -10.73
C ILE A 146 -6.44 -7.28 -10.29
N GLU A 147 -5.93 -7.20 -9.06
CA GLU A 147 -5.08 -8.25 -8.47
C GLU A 147 -5.82 -9.58 -8.35
N ALA A 148 -7.08 -9.55 -7.92
CA ALA A 148 -7.94 -10.72 -7.83
C ALA A 148 -8.20 -11.37 -9.20
N ARG A 149 -8.51 -10.57 -10.23
CA ARG A 149 -8.69 -11.06 -11.60
C ARG A 149 -7.44 -11.76 -12.11
N VAL A 150 -6.26 -11.20 -11.87
CA VAL A 150 -4.97 -11.79 -12.26
C VAL A 150 -4.71 -13.11 -11.54
N ILE A 151 -4.95 -13.18 -10.22
CA ILE A 151 -4.82 -14.43 -9.45
C ILE A 151 -5.76 -15.51 -10.01
N LEU A 152 -7.04 -15.18 -10.20
CA LEU A 152 -8.04 -16.14 -10.69
C LEU A 152 -7.70 -16.65 -12.10
N ALA A 153 -7.29 -15.75 -13.00
CA ALA A 153 -6.89 -16.12 -14.34
C ALA A 153 -5.63 -17.01 -14.33
N ARG A 154 -4.65 -16.73 -13.45
CA ARG A 154 -3.47 -17.58 -13.28
C ARG A 154 -3.81 -18.97 -12.75
N ILE A 155 -4.75 -19.08 -11.82
CA ILE A 155 -5.22 -20.38 -11.31
C ILE A 155 -5.95 -21.17 -12.40
N ALA A 156 -6.81 -20.50 -13.17
CA ALA A 156 -7.57 -21.14 -14.24
C ALA A 156 -6.67 -21.60 -15.41
N GLN A 157 -5.60 -20.86 -15.70
CA GLN A 157 -4.76 -21.06 -16.88
C GLN A 157 -3.26 -20.95 -16.50
N PRO A 158 -2.71 -21.97 -15.82
CA PRO A 158 -1.34 -21.91 -15.27
C PRO A 158 -0.25 -21.88 -16.35
N THR A 159 -0.52 -22.41 -17.54
CA THR A 159 0.45 -22.53 -18.64
C THR A 159 0.60 -21.28 -19.50
N LEU A 160 -0.34 -20.33 -19.43
CA LEU A 160 -0.27 -19.11 -20.24
C LEU A 160 0.85 -18.19 -19.79
N ASN A 161 1.49 -17.52 -20.75
CA ASN A 161 2.46 -16.49 -20.43
C ASN A 161 1.76 -15.18 -20.01
N TRP A 162 2.51 -14.23 -19.44
CA TRP A 162 1.93 -12.98 -18.93
C TRP A 162 1.35 -12.08 -20.01
N SER A 163 1.87 -12.15 -21.25
CA SER A 163 1.37 -11.37 -22.38
C SER A 163 -0.02 -11.86 -22.81
N GLU A 164 -0.18 -13.17 -22.94
CA GLU A 164 -1.47 -13.80 -23.27
C GLU A 164 -2.50 -13.58 -22.16
N LEU A 165 -2.09 -13.78 -20.91
CA LEU A 165 -2.96 -13.60 -19.74
C LEU A 165 -3.35 -12.13 -19.56
N GLY A 166 -2.41 -11.20 -19.77
CA GLY A 166 -2.69 -9.77 -19.79
C GLY A 166 -3.68 -9.40 -20.90
N SER A 167 -3.47 -9.89 -22.12
CA SER A 167 -4.35 -9.66 -23.26
C SER A 167 -5.79 -10.13 -23.00
N GLN A 168 -5.96 -11.32 -22.42
CA GLN A 168 -7.29 -11.82 -22.02
C GLN A 168 -7.95 -10.93 -20.95
N LEU A 169 -7.16 -10.33 -20.05
CA LEU A 169 -7.67 -9.45 -19.00
C LEU A 169 -7.83 -7.99 -19.44
N GLY A 170 -7.46 -7.65 -20.67
CA GLY A 170 -7.51 -6.29 -21.21
C GLY A 170 -6.43 -5.38 -20.62
N MET A 171 -5.25 -5.91 -20.34
CA MET A 171 -4.09 -5.14 -19.83
C MET A 171 -2.78 -5.58 -20.46
N ASP A 172 -1.75 -4.74 -20.34
CA ASP A 172 -0.40 -5.10 -20.80
C ASP A 172 0.17 -6.29 -20.00
N GLY A 173 0.97 -7.13 -20.66
CA GLY A 173 1.56 -8.31 -20.03
C GLY A 173 2.48 -7.99 -18.85
N THR A 174 3.22 -6.87 -18.92
CA THR A 174 4.06 -6.39 -17.82
C THR A 174 3.20 -5.95 -16.64
N ALA A 175 2.12 -5.22 -16.91
CA ALA A 175 1.17 -4.82 -15.88
C ALA A 175 0.51 -6.04 -15.20
N CYS A 176 0.19 -7.07 -15.98
CA CYS A 176 -0.34 -8.34 -15.47
C CYS A 176 0.67 -9.05 -14.55
N ALA A 177 1.93 -9.17 -14.97
CA ALA A 177 2.99 -9.79 -14.17
C ALA A 177 3.20 -9.02 -12.85
N VAL A 178 3.27 -7.69 -12.91
CA VAL A 178 3.45 -6.84 -11.73
C VAL A 178 2.25 -6.96 -10.77
N ALA A 179 1.03 -6.96 -11.31
CA ALA A 179 -0.17 -7.18 -10.50
C ALA A 179 -0.12 -8.53 -9.79
N HIS A 180 0.29 -9.60 -10.48
CA HIS A 180 0.46 -10.92 -9.88
C HIS A 180 1.50 -10.91 -8.74
N CYS A 181 2.70 -10.38 -8.98
CA CYS A 181 3.77 -10.33 -7.97
C CYS A 181 3.38 -9.52 -6.73
N ARG A 182 2.51 -8.51 -6.87
CA ARG A 182 1.97 -7.74 -5.73
C ARG A 182 0.84 -8.47 -5.01
N ALA A 183 -0.02 -9.14 -5.76
CA ALA A 183 -1.20 -9.79 -5.25
C ALA A 183 -0.86 -10.99 -4.36
N ILE A 184 0.13 -11.80 -4.78
CA ILE A 184 0.46 -13.05 -4.09
C ILE A 184 0.88 -12.83 -2.63
N PRO A 185 1.82 -11.93 -2.27
CA PRO A 185 2.17 -11.70 -0.88
C PRO A 185 1.01 -11.15 -0.03
N LYS A 186 0.16 -10.30 -0.61
CA LYS A 186 -1.04 -9.80 0.08
C LYS A 186 -2.02 -10.93 0.37
N PHE A 187 -2.33 -11.72 -0.65
CA PHE A 187 -3.23 -12.85 -0.53
C PHE A 187 -2.69 -13.91 0.44
N ARG A 188 -1.38 -14.15 0.43
CA ARG A 188 -0.72 -15.04 1.39
C ARG A 188 -0.89 -14.56 2.83
N VAL A 189 -0.64 -13.28 3.11
CA VAL A 189 -0.86 -12.71 4.46
C VAL A 189 -2.32 -12.84 4.87
N PHE A 190 -3.26 -12.59 3.95
CA PHE A 190 -4.69 -12.80 4.20
C PHE A 190 -4.99 -14.25 4.61
N LEU A 191 -4.38 -15.25 3.94
CA LEU A 191 -4.54 -16.66 4.31
C LEU A 191 -4.00 -16.96 5.71
N PHE A 192 -2.79 -16.51 6.05
CA PHE A 192 -2.20 -16.72 7.38
C PHE A 192 -3.06 -16.13 8.50
N LEU A 193 -3.64 -14.94 8.29
CA LEU A 193 -4.39 -14.24 9.35
C LEU A 193 -5.85 -14.68 9.47
N ARG A 194 -6.50 -14.96 8.34
CA ARG A 194 -7.96 -15.17 8.29
C ARG A 194 -8.35 -16.61 7.99
N HIS A 195 -7.47 -17.38 7.37
CA HIS A 195 -7.78 -18.69 6.82
C HIS A 195 -6.68 -19.75 7.07
N PRO A 196 -6.17 -19.90 8.31
CA PRO A 196 -5.09 -20.86 8.61
C PRO A 196 -5.48 -22.31 8.32
N GLN A 197 -6.77 -22.65 8.29
CA GLN A 197 -7.27 -23.98 7.93
C GLN A 197 -6.89 -24.41 6.50
N PHE A 198 -6.64 -23.45 5.59
CA PHE A 198 -6.15 -23.74 4.24
C PHE A 198 -4.64 -23.90 4.16
N LEU A 199 -3.94 -23.68 5.28
CA LEU A 199 -2.49 -23.77 5.43
C LEU A 199 -2.10 -24.94 6.37
N GLY A 200 -2.98 -25.92 6.55
CA GLY A 200 -2.75 -27.04 7.49
C GLY A 200 -3.08 -26.74 8.96
N GLY A 201 -3.63 -25.56 9.27
CA GLY A 201 -4.00 -25.15 10.62
C GLY A 201 -2.87 -24.44 11.37
N THR A 202 -3.14 -24.03 12.61
CA THR A 202 -2.18 -23.24 13.42
C THR A 202 -0.94 -24.06 13.78
N GLU A 203 -1.09 -25.35 14.10
CA GLU A 203 0.02 -26.24 14.45
C GLU A 203 1.01 -26.38 13.29
N ALA A 204 0.51 -26.64 12.07
CA ALA A 204 1.35 -26.71 10.87
C ALA A 204 2.09 -25.40 10.59
N ILE A 205 1.45 -24.26 10.85
CA ILE A 205 2.07 -22.93 10.71
C ILE A 205 3.20 -22.73 11.74
N GLU A 206 2.99 -23.15 12.99
CA GLU A 206 4.00 -23.06 14.04
C GLU A 206 5.21 -23.96 13.74
N GLU A 207 4.97 -25.18 13.28
CA GLU A 207 6.03 -26.11 12.87
C GLU A 207 6.82 -25.58 11.67
N ALA A 208 6.12 -25.10 10.62
CA ALA A 208 6.78 -24.51 9.46
C ALA A 208 7.60 -23.26 9.84
N PHE A 209 7.11 -22.45 10.78
CA PHE A 209 7.87 -21.30 11.30
C PHE A 209 9.12 -21.72 12.08
N ALA A 210 9.06 -22.80 12.88
CA ALA A 210 10.22 -23.35 13.58
C ALA A 210 11.27 -23.90 12.60
N THR A 211 10.83 -24.67 11.59
CA THR A 211 11.69 -25.21 10.52
C THR A 211 12.37 -24.08 9.73
N THR A 212 11.61 -23.05 9.35
CA THR A 212 12.17 -21.91 8.60
C THR A 212 13.23 -21.13 9.39
N GLN A 213 13.12 -21.06 10.72
CA GLN A 213 14.15 -20.43 11.56
C GLN A 213 15.46 -21.24 11.61
N SER A 214 15.39 -22.55 11.37
CA SER A 214 16.55 -23.45 11.38
C SER A 214 17.12 -23.72 9.99
N ASP A 215 16.46 -23.22 8.92
CA ASP A 215 16.93 -23.36 7.55
C ASP A 215 18.08 -22.38 7.26
N ALA A 216 19.25 -22.93 6.94
CA ALA A 216 20.45 -22.16 6.62
C ALA A 216 20.43 -21.54 5.21
N ARG A 217 19.55 -21.98 4.31
CA ARG A 217 19.50 -21.51 2.91
C ARG A 217 18.81 -20.16 2.76
N ASP A 218 17.72 -19.94 3.48
CA ASP A 218 16.91 -18.71 3.43
C ASP A 218 16.30 -18.40 4.81
N PRO A 219 17.14 -18.09 5.82
CA PRO A 219 16.66 -17.88 7.19
C PRO A 219 15.79 -16.62 7.31
N LEU A 220 14.89 -16.65 8.28
CA LEU A 220 14.15 -15.46 8.70
C LEU A 220 15.09 -14.47 9.37
N SER A 221 15.03 -13.20 8.96
CA SER A 221 15.70 -12.13 9.71
C SER A 221 15.04 -11.97 11.09
N ALA A 222 15.76 -11.36 12.04
CA ALA A 222 15.22 -11.11 13.38
C ALA A 222 13.90 -10.30 13.33
N VAL A 223 13.80 -9.35 12.41
CA VAL A 223 12.61 -8.51 12.21
C VAL A 223 11.45 -9.33 11.62
N GLU A 224 11.72 -10.17 10.64
CA GLU A 224 10.74 -11.08 10.03
C GLU A 224 10.18 -12.06 11.06
N ALA A 225 11.07 -12.70 11.83
CA ALA A 225 10.69 -13.67 12.85
C ALA A 225 9.86 -13.03 13.98
N GLU A 226 10.27 -11.86 14.48
CA GLU A 226 9.50 -11.13 15.50
C GLU A 226 8.13 -10.70 14.98
N THR A 227 8.08 -10.19 13.74
CA THR A 227 6.85 -9.73 13.11
C THR A 227 5.88 -10.89 12.92
N PHE A 228 6.35 -12.01 12.37
CA PHE A 228 5.51 -13.19 12.13
C PHE A 228 4.95 -13.75 13.44
N ARG A 229 5.80 -13.92 14.45
CA ARG A 229 5.38 -14.38 15.78
C ARG A 229 4.32 -13.47 16.38
N SER A 230 4.57 -12.16 16.41
CA SER A 230 3.66 -11.20 17.04
C SER A 230 2.32 -11.09 16.32
N VAL A 231 2.31 -11.15 14.99
CA VAL A 231 1.13 -10.85 14.18
C VAL A 231 0.34 -12.11 13.82
N VAL A 232 1.00 -13.21 13.46
CA VAL A 232 0.35 -14.44 12.99
C VAL A 232 0.08 -15.40 14.14
N LEU A 233 1.10 -15.72 14.94
CA LEU A 233 0.99 -16.72 16.01
C LEU A 233 0.26 -16.13 17.23
N GLU A 234 0.71 -14.97 17.72
CA GLU A 234 0.18 -14.35 18.93
C GLU A 234 -1.02 -13.41 18.67
N ARG A 235 -1.31 -13.09 17.40
CA ARG A 235 -2.42 -12.22 16.97
C ARG A 235 -2.50 -10.87 17.71
N ARG A 236 -1.36 -10.24 17.99
CA ARG A 236 -1.31 -8.94 18.68
C ARG A 236 -1.92 -7.82 17.84
N ALA A 237 -3.11 -7.35 18.21
CA ALA A 237 -3.83 -6.29 17.49
C ALA A 237 -3.06 -4.95 17.40
N ALA A 238 -2.18 -4.66 18.37
CA ALA A 238 -1.46 -3.40 18.49
C ALA A 238 -0.10 -3.35 17.76
N TYR A 239 0.31 -4.39 17.03
CA TYR A 239 1.62 -4.41 16.37
C TYR A 239 1.71 -3.36 15.25
N ARG A 240 2.62 -2.40 15.39
CA ARG A 240 2.77 -1.23 14.48
C ARG A 240 4.22 -0.78 14.28
N LYS A 241 5.22 -1.66 14.43
CA LYS A 241 6.62 -1.31 14.19
C LYS A 241 6.85 -0.81 12.74
N PRO A 242 7.76 0.14 12.48
CA PRO A 242 8.03 0.59 11.11
C PRO A 242 8.35 -0.58 10.17
N GLY A 243 7.82 -0.57 8.95
CA GLY A 243 8.10 -1.61 7.95
C GLY A 243 7.43 -2.98 8.21
N TRP A 244 6.65 -3.14 9.28
CA TRP A 244 6.11 -4.45 9.68
C TRP A 244 5.32 -5.18 8.60
N ARG A 245 4.59 -4.47 7.75
CA ARG A 245 3.81 -5.09 6.66
C ARG A 245 4.71 -5.76 5.62
N LEU A 246 5.87 -5.18 5.34
CA LEU A 246 6.83 -5.74 4.40
C LEU A 246 7.54 -6.95 5.02
N ALA A 247 8.01 -6.81 6.25
CA ALA A 247 8.59 -7.92 7.02
C ALA A 247 7.62 -9.09 7.18
N LEU A 248 6.33 -8.81 7.40
CA LEU A 248 5.30 -9.85 7.49
C LEU A 248 5.12 -10.59 6.15
N ARG A 249 5.07 -9.87 5.03
CA ARG A 249 4.95 -10.48 3.70
C ARG A 249 6.11 -11.42 3.41
N ALA A 250 7.34 -10.92 3.62
CA ALA A 250 8.58 -11.67 3.47
C ALA A 250 8.62 -12.92 4.38
N ALA A 251 8.25 -12.75 5.65
CA ALA A 251 8.18 -13.86 6.58
C ALA A 251 7.18 -14.93 6.13
N CYS A 252 5.96 -14.50 5.74
CA CYS A 252 4.94 -15.40 5.24
C CYS A 252 5.39 -16.19 4.00
N GLY A 253 6.12 -15.58 3.04
CA GLY A 253 6.56 -16.33 1.86
C GLY A 253 7.79 -17.20 2.08
N LYS A 254 8.57 -16.99 3.15
CA LYS A 254 9.54 -18.00 3.61
C LYS A 254 8.85 -19.17 4.30
N VAL A 255 7.95 -18.88 5.26
CA VAL A 255 7.25 -19.91 6.04
C VAL A 255 6.37 -20.80 5.17
N VAL A 256 5.71 -20.25 4.15
CA VAL A 256 4.83 -21.04 3.27
C VAL A 256 5.56 -22.17 2.53
N LYS A 257 6.88 -22.04 2.30
CA LYS A 257 7.69 -23.06 1.62
C LYS A 257 7.85 -24.34 2.46
N ASN A 258 7.72 -24.21 3.79
CA ASN A 258 7.88 -25.29 4.76
C ASN A 258 6.53 -25.82 5.27
N LEU A 259 5.40 -25.35 4.72
CA LEU A 259 4.09 -25.88 5.07
C LEU A 259 3.82 -27.21 4.34
N PRO A 260 3.11 -28.16 4.98
CA PRO A 260 2.61 -29.36 4.33
C PRO A 260 1.41 -29.00 3.44
N LEU A 261 1.68 -28.33 2.32
CA LEU A 261 0.68 -28.04 1.29
C LEU A 261 0.55 -29.25 0.33
N PRO A 262 -0.68 -29.60 -0.12
CA PRO A 262 -0.92 -30.66 -1.08
C PRO A 262 -0.42 -30.34 -2.50
#